data_AF-A0A5C3Q877-F1
#
_entry.id   AF-A0A5C3Q877-F1
#
_cell.length_a   1.000
_cell.length_b   1.000
_cell.length_c   1.000
_cell.angle_alpha   90.00
_cell.angle_beta   90.00
_cell.angle_gamma   90.00
#
_symmetry.space_group_name_H-M   'P 1'
#
loop_
_entity.id
_entity.type
_entity.pdbx_description
1 polymer ?
#
loop_
_entity_poly.entity_id
_entity_poly.type
_entity_poly.pdbx_seq_one_letter_code
_entity_poly.pdbx_strand_id
1 'polypeptide(L)'
;MALTFGIEVEAIVVKRRQSQTPLPAIDLKQLQLVSDCLTASGLQSRVFIPTARTLGPDFTIWNVVQDITIEELTSQSDSSPSGAVQRFGVEIVSPIFRLDDASWRTDISKAVQAVSAELVWKANRSAGFHVHVGTTGADQSDEFTLSQLKRIAVMVIRFEASMDSYHPTHRIEGNHKYNVQP
;
A
#
# COMPACT_ATOMS: atom_id res chain seq x y z
N MET A 1 19.38 -14.36 12.51
CA MET A 1 18.45 -14.18 11.37
C MET A 1 17.95 -12.74 11.44
N ALA A 2 18.29 -11.93 10.45
CA ALA A 2 17.74 -10.59 10.35
C ALA A 2 16.37 -10.67 9.66
N LEU A 3 15.43 -9.86 10.13
CA LEU A 3 14.09 -9.77 9.57
C LEU A 3 14.08 -8.73 8.44
N THR A 4 13.38 -9.06 7.37
CA THR A 4 13.06 -8.13 6.30
C THR A 4 11.57 -7.90 6.26
N PHE A 5 11.17 -6.77 5.67
CA PHE A 5 9.77 -6.54 5.39
C PHE A 5 9.57 -5.66 4.16
N GLY A 6 8.42 -5.81 3.52
CA GLY A 6 7.90 -4.91 2.49
C GLY A 6 6.50 -4.46 2.89
N ILE A 7 6.07 -3.30 2.37
CA ILE A 7 4.71 -2.80 2.57
C ILE A 7 4.02 -2.58 1.23
N GLU A 8 2.70 -2.76 1.23
CA GLU A 8 1.82 -2.43 0.12
C GLU A 8 0.73 -1.49 0.66
N VAL A 9 0.54 -0.36 -0.02
CA VAL A 9 -0.47 0.63 0.31
C VAL A 9 -1.43 0.77 -0.86
N GLU A 10 -2.67 0.37 -0.66
CA GLU A 10 -3.73 0.56 -1.64
C GLU A 10 -4.52 1.83 -1.34
N ALA A 11 -4.87 2.57 -2.38
CA ALA A 11 -5.62 3.81 -2.25
C ALA A 11 -6.33 4.19 -3.55
N ILE A 12 -7.25 5.16 -3.42
CA ILE A 12 -7.97 5.77 -4.52
C ILE A 12 -7.49 7.21 -4.66
N VAL A 13 -6.89 7.53 -5.80
CA VAL A 13 -6.52 8.90 -6.15
C VAL A 13 -7.76 9.62 -6.68
N VAL A 14 -8.10 10.75 -6.06
CA VAL A 14 -9.35 11.49 -6.37
C VAL A 14 -9.11 12.78 -7.14
N LYS A 15 -7.98 13.45 -6.91
CA LYS A 15 -7.57 14.66 -7.65
C LYS A 15 -6.13 15.03 -7.37
N ARG A 16 -5.60 15.96 -8.15
CA ARG A 16 -4.37 16.69 -7.82
C ARG A 16 -4.63 17.66 -6.67
N ARG A 17 -3.67 17.79 -5.75
CA ARG A 17 -3.77 18.70 -4.61
C ARG A 17 -3.57 20.16 -5.02
N GLN A 18 -2.55 20.42 -5.85
CA GLN A 18 -2.11 21.78 -6.19
C GLN A 18 -2.51 22.24 -7.60
N SER A 19 -3.20 21.39 -8.38
CA SER A 19 -3.55 21.67 -9.77
C SER A 19 -5.02 21.37 -10.05
N GLN A 20 -5.63 22.18 -10.94
CA GLN A 20 -6.97 21.95 -11.48
C GLN A 20 -6.95 21.05 -12.72
N THR A 21 -5.76 20.65 -13.21
CA THR A 21 -5.65 19.70 -14.32
C THR A 21 -6.33 18.38 -13.93
N PRO A 22 -7.25 17.87 -14.76
CA PRO A 22 -7.88 16.58 -14.51
C PRO A 22 -6.87 15.44 -14.35
N LEU A 23 -7.28 14.39 -13.64
CA LEU A 23 -6.52 13.15 -13.62
C LEU A 23 -6.47 12.54 -15.03
N PRO A 24 -5.39 11.83 -15.39
CA PRO A 24 -5.32 11.16 -16.68
C PRO A 24 -6.43 10.12 -16.84
N ALA A 25 -6.91 9.93 -18.07
CA ALA A 25 -7.93 8.92 -18.38
C ALA A 25 -7.39 7.55 -18.79
N ILE A 26 -6.07 7.40 -18.85
CA ILE A 26 -5.40 6.18 -19.27
C ILE A 26 -4.68 5.61 -18.06
N ASP A 27 -4.99 4.36 -17.70
CA ASP A 27 -4.47 3.66 -16.51
C ASP A 27 -2.94 3.79 -16.39
N LEU A 28 -2.21 3.53 -17.48
CA LEU A 28 -0.75 3.67 -17.47
C LEU A 28 -0.28 5.08 -17.08
N LYS A 29 -0.97 6.13 -17.55
CA LYS A 29 -0.65 7.53 -17.19
C LYS A 29 -1.03 7.86 -15.75
N GLN A 30 -2.05 7.19 -15.21
CA GLN A 30 -2.46 7.33 -13.82
C GLN A 30 -1.41 6.75 -12.88
N LEU A 31 -0.94 5.53 -13.16
CA LEU A 31 0.16 4.90 -12.41
C LEU A 31 1.46 5.70 -12.56
N GLN A 32 1.75 6.17 -13.78
CA GLN A 32 2.94 7.00 -14.02
C GLN A 32 2.90 8.28 -13.20
N LEU A 33 1.74 8.92 -13.05
CA LEU A 33 1.59 10.11 -12.21
C LEU A 33 2.01 9.85 -10.75
N VAL A 34 1.65 8.69 -10.19
CA VAL A 34 2.06 8.32 -8.83
C VAL A 34 3.57 8.02 -8.77
N SER A 35 4.11 7.30 -9.77
CA SER A 35 5.55 7.03 -9.88
C SER A 35 6.36 8.32 -10.01
N ASP A 36 5.87 9.30 -10.77
CA ASP A 36 6.54 10.60 -10.94
C ASP A 36 6.63 11.36 -9.61
N CYS A 37 5.62 11.26 -8.75
CA CYS A 37 5.67 11.85 -7.40
C CYS A 37 6.82 11.25 -6.58
N LEU A 38 6.96 9.93 -6.60
CA LEU A 38 8.04 9.22 -5.89
C LEU A 38 9.41 9.60 -6.45
N THR A 39 9.56 9.57 -7.78
CA THR A 39 10.81 9.93 -8.48
C THR A 39 11.21 11.38 -8.25
N ALA A 40 10.25 12.32 -8.26
CA ALA A 40 10.50 13.74 -7.97
C ALA A 40 11.00 13.98 -6.54
N SER A 41 10.64 13.11 -5.60
CA SER A 41 11.21 13.13 -4.25
C SER A 41 12.61 12.52 -4.18
N GLY A 42 13.10 11.88 -5.23
CA GLY A 42 14.38 11.18 -5.26
C GLY A 42 14.29 9.74 -4.74
N LEU A 43 13.10 9.12 -4.78
CA LEU A 43 12.94 7.68 -4.59
C LEU A 43 12.92 7.00 -5.96
N GLN A 44 13.69 5.94 -6.16
CA GLN A 44 13.59 5.16 -7.38
C GLN A 44 12.23 4.45 -7.42
N SER A 45 11.51 4.62 -8.52
CA SER A 45 10.22 3.97 -8.70
C SER A 45 9.97 3.61 -10.16
N ARG A 46 9.06 2.66 -10.37
CA ARG A 46 8.54 2.31 -11.70
C ARG A 46 7.07 1.95 -11.65
N VAL A 47 6.41 2.07 -12.80
CA VAL A 47 5.12 1.41 -13.02
C VAL A 47 5.37 -0.08 -13.30
N PHE A 48 4.64 -0.95 -12.61
CA PHE A 48 4.65 -2.38 -12.87
C PHE A 48 3.24 -2.86 -13.21
N ILE A 49 3.10 -3.51 -14.36
CA ILE A 49 1.84 -4.13 -14.80
C ILE A 49 2.14 -5.62 -14.95
N PRO A 50 1.56 -6.49 -14.10
CA PRO A 50 1.75 -7.92 -14.22
C PRO A 50 1.27 -8.40 -15.59
N THR A 51 2.15 -9.07 -16.35
CA THR A 51 1.76 -9.78 -17.57
C THR A 51 2.15 -11.25 -17.43
N ALA A 52 1.55 -12.13 -18.23
CA ALA A 52 1.85 -13.57 -18.20
C ALA A 52 3.33 -13.92 -18.49
N ARG A 53 4.17 -12.95 -18.88
CA ARG A 53 5.58 -13.14 -19.26
C ARG A 53 6.58 -12.36 -18.42
N THR A 54 6.13 -11.52 -17.49
CA THR A 54 7.05 -10.71 -16.67
C THR A 54 7.61 -11.52 -15.52
N LEU A 55 8.94 -11.53 -15.37
CA LEU A 55 9.59 -11.73 -14.08
C LEU A 55 8.99 -10.69 -13.12
N GLY A 56 8.69 -11.07 -11.88
CA GLY A 56 7.87 -10.29 -10.95
C GLY A 56 8.36 -8.86 -10.65
N PRO A 57 7.74 -8.18 -9.68
CA PRO A 57 8.15 -6.83 -9.28
C PRO A 57 9.64 -6.77 -8.89
N ASP A 58 10.28 -5.63 -9.14
CA ASP A 58 11.65 -5.37 -8.72
C ASP A 58 11.57 -4.78 -7.32
N PHE A 59 11.77 -5.64 -6.33
CA PHE A 59 11.66 -5.27 -4.92
C PHE A 59 12.89 -4.54 -4.38
N THR A 60 13.78 -4.04 -5.24
CA THR A 60 14.86 -3.11 -4.85
C THR A 60 14.43 -1.64 -4.95
N ILE A 61 13.31 -1.36 -5.61
CA ILE A 61 12.76 -0.03 -5.84
C ILE A 61 11.25 -0.01 -5.54
N TRP A 62 10.65 1.18 -5.51
CA TRP A 62 9.20 1.31 -5.36
C TRP A 62 8.49 0.87 -6.66
N ASN A 63 7.44 0.06 -6.53
CA ASN A 63 6.60 -0.30 -7.67
C ASN A 63 5.22 0.34 -7.49
N VAL A 64 4.70 0.92 -8.56
CA VAL A 64 3.33 1.44 -8.63
C VAL A 64 2.55 0.49 -9.53
N VAL A 65 1.51 -0.12 -8.97
CA VAL A 65 0.78 -1.23 -9.59
C VAL A 65 -0.70 -0.88 -9.69
N GLN A 66 -1.34 -1.39 -10.73
CA GLN A 66 -2.80 -1.39 -10.80
C GLN A 66 -3.31 -2.63 -10.08
N ASP A 67 -4.08 -2.41 -9.03
CA ASP A 67 -4.84 -3.48 -8.39
C ASP A 67 -6.31 -3.38 -8.83
N ILE A 68 -6.75 -4.41 -9.56
CA ILE A 68 -8.11 -4.53 -10.10
C ILE A 68 -9.16 -4.79 -9.01
N THR A 69 -8.73 -5.14 -7.80
CA THR A 69 -9.61 -5.44 -6.66
C THR A 69 -10.01 -4.19 -5.89
N ILE A 70 -9.32 -3.06 -6.11
CA ILE A 70 -9.68 -1.77 -5.52
C ILE A 70 -10.94 -1.23 -6.21
N GLU A 71 -12.05 -1.24 -5.50
CA GLU A 71 -13.25 -0.51 -5.91
C GLU A 71 -12.95 0.99 -5.85
N GLU A 72 -13.16 1.72 -6.94
CA GLU A 72 -12.85 3.16 -6.96
C GLU A 72 -13.91 4.01 -6.23
N LEU A 73 -15.03 3.42 -5.83
CA LEU A 73 -16.13 4.10 -5.15
C LEU A 73 -15.74 4.47 -3.70
N THR A 74 -15.80 5.74 -3.37
CA THR A 74 -15.60 6.27 -2.00
C THR A 74 -16.92 6.74 -1.39
N SER A 75 -17.08 6.65 -0.06
CA SER A 75 -18.31 7.04 0.65
C SER A 75 -18.67 8.51 0.42
N GLN A 76 -19.88 8.73 -0.12
CA GLN A 76 -20.65 9.96 -0.37
C GLN A 76 -20.05 11.33 0.03
N SER A 77 -19.60 12.09 -0.99
CA SER A 77 -19.82 13.54 -1.14
C SER A 77 -19.52 14.08 -2.55
N ASP A 78 -19.11 13.23 -3.51
CA ASP A 78 -18.65 13.67 -4.82
C ASP A 78 -19.77 13.63 -5.90
N SER A 79 -21.02 13.90 -5.50
CA SER A 79 -22.09 14.23 -6.44
C SER A 79 -21.87 15.65 -6.97
N SER A 80 -20.89 15.79 -7.86
CA SER A 80 -20.79 16.96 -8.71
C SER A 80 -21.91 16.86 -9.76
N PRO A 81 -22.73 17.91 -10.01
CA PRO A 81 -23.92 17.82 -10.87
C PRO A 81 -23.61 17.60 -12.36
N SER A 82 -22.33 17.53 -12.75
CA SER A 82 -21.89 17.49 -14.14
C SER A 82 -20.57 16.72 -14.28
N GLY A 83 -20.65 15.43 -14.62
CA GLY A 83 -19.50 14.63 -15.06
C GLY A 83 -18.99 13.62 -14.04
N ALA A 84 -18.65 12.41 -14.52
CA ALA A 84 -17.98 11.40 -13.72
C ALA A 84 -16.68 11.98 -13.16
N VAL A 85 -16.56 12.04 -11.83
CA VAL A 85 -15.29 12.40 -11.18
C VAL A 85 -14.29 11.30 -11.52
N GLN A 86 -13.31 11.65 -12.35
CA GLN A 86 -12.22 10.72 -12.69
C GLN A 86 -11.40 10.46 -11.44
N ARG A 87 -11.28 9.19 -11.10
CA ARG A 87 -10.54 8.64 -9.96
C ARG A 87 -9.96 7.31 -10.39
N PHE A 88 -8.97 6.81 -9.67
CA PHE A 88 -8.39 5.50 -9.96
C PHE A 88 -7.82 4.84 -8.71
N GLY A 89 -7.92 3.52 -8.66
CA GLY A 89 -7.24 2.69 -7.68
C GLY A 89 -5.75 2.56 -7.99
N VAL A 90 -4.91 2.58 -6.96
CA VAL A 90 -3.47 2.37 -7.09
C VAL A 90 -2.95 1.61 -5.89
N GLU A 91 -2.00 0.72 -6.14
CA GLU A 91 -1.19 0.07 -5.12
C GLU A 91 0.26 0.58 -5.21
N ILE A 92 0.82 0.97 -4.07
CA ILE A 92 2.22 1.38 -3.94
C ILE A 92 2.95 0.32 -3.12
N VAL A 93 3.88 -0.36 -3.77
CA VAL A 93 4.67 -1.45 -3.21
C VAL A 93 6.09 -0.97 -2.92
N SER A 94 6.56 -1.17 -1.70
CA SER A 94 7.89 -0.73 -1.29
C SER A 94 9.01 -1.66 -1.78
N PRO A 95 10.28 -1.20 -1.74
CA PRO A 95 11.41 -2.10 -1.66
C PRO A 95 11.31 -3.03 -0.44
N ILE A 96 12.05 -4.14 -0.47
CA ILE A 96 12.26 -4.96 0.73
C ILE A 96 13.27 -4.26 1.63
N PHE A 97 12.81 -3.85 2.81
CA PHE A 97 13.64 -3.24 3.85
C PHE A 97 14.19 -4.29 4.79
N ARG A 98 15.33 -3.98 5.41
CA ARG A 98 15.81 -4.73 6.58
C ARG A 98 15.36 -4.02 7.85
N LEU A 99 14.87 -4.78 8.82
CA LEU A 99 14.36 -4.22 10.08
C LEU A 99 15.47 -3.58 10.93
N ASP A 100 16.71 -4.04 10.78
CA ASP A 100 17.89 -3.53 11.48
C ASP A 100 18.46 -2.22 10.88
N ASP A 101 18.01 -1.84 9.69
CA ASP A 101 18.36 -0.57 9.06
C ASP A 101 17.29 0.49 9.36
N ALA A 102 17.62 1.56 10.08
CA ALA A 102 16.64 2.60 10.41
C ALA A 102 16.17 3.45 9.21
N SER A 103 16.84 3.36 8.05
CA SER A 103 16.54 4.15 6.84
C SER A 103 15.13 3.94 6.31
N TRP A 104 14.53 2.76 6.51
CA TRP A 104 13.18 2.43 6.04
C TRP A 104 12.11 3.42 6.52
N ARG A 105 12.28 3.99 7.72
CA ARG A 105 11.33 4.98 8.27
C ARG A 105 11.30 6.24 7.43
N THR A 106 12.48 6.71 7.06
CA THR A 106 12.66 7.89 6.23
C THR A 106 12.12 7.63 4.84
N ASP A 107 12.42 6.48 4.25
CA ASP A 107 11.95 6.11 2.90
C ASP A 107 10.42 5.99 2.83
N ILE A 108 9.80 5.27 3.77
CA ILE A 108 8.33 5.15 3.83
C ILE A 108 7.68 6.51 4.05
N SER A 109 8.19 7.30 5.01
CA SER A 109 7.66 8.66 5.26
C SER A 109 7.77 9.53 4.01
N LYS A 110 8.90 9.45 3.31
CA LYS A 110 9.16 10.22 2.09
C LYS A 110 8.23 9.82 0.95
N ALA A 111 7.97 8.52 0.76
CA ALA A 111 7.04 8.03 -0.26
C ALA A 111 5.62 8.54 -0.02
N VAL A 112 5.12 8.38 1.22
CA VAL A 112 3.77 8.83 1.61
C VAL A 112 3.63 10.36 1.47
N GLN A 113 4.66 11.12 1.89
CA GLN A 113 4.68 12.57 1.76
C GLN A 113 4.73 13.02 0.31
N ALA A 114 5.54 12.38 -0.54
CA ALA A 114 5.68 12.72 -1.95
C ALA A 114 4.34 12.61 -2.69
N VAL A 115 3.64 11.48 -2.51
CA VAL A 115 2.31 11.28 -3.09
C VAL A 115 1.31 12.27 -2.50
N SER A 116 1.32 12.46 -1.17
CA SER A 116 0.37 13.36 -0.50
C SER A 116 0.58 14.83 -0.80
N ALA A 117 1.78 15.26 -1.20
CA ALA A 117 2.10 16.65 -1.57
C ALA A 117 1.44 17.04 -2.90
N GLU A 118 1.35 16.10 -3.84
CA GLU A 118 0.86 16.33 -5.20
C GLU A 118 -0.57 15.83 -5.42
N LEU A 119 -0.99 14.80 -4.69
CA LEU A 119 -2.25 14.11 -4.89
C LEU A 119 -3.12 14.10 -3.63
N VAL A 120 -4.42 14.13 -3.85
CA VAL A 120 -5.41 13.76 -2.85
C VAL A 120 -5.78 12.31 -3.14
N TRP A 121 -5.54 11.47 -2.15
CA TRP A 121 -5.77 10.03 -2.19
C TRP A 121 -6.41 9.58 -0.88
N LYS A 122 -7.26 8.56 -0.95
CA LYS A 122 -8.07 8.08 0.18
C LYS A 122 -8.13 6.55 0.16
N ALA A 123 -8.26 5.95 1.34
CA ALA A 123 -8.66 4.55 1.46
C ALA A 123 -10.19 4.42 1.47
N ASN A 124 -10.70 3.27 1.06
CA ASN A 124 -12.09 2.86 1.24
C ASN A 124 -12.14 1.39 1.72
N ARG A 125 -13.31 0.75 1.66
CA ARG A 125 -13.50 -0.63 2.12
C ARG A 125 -12.71 -1.69 1.35
N SER A 126 -12.31 -1.41 0.11
CA SER A 126 -11.54 -2.34 -0.72
C SER A 126 -10.04 -2.08 -0.64
N ALA A 127 -9.62 -0.94 -0.08
CA ALA A 127 -8.21 -0.60 0.05
C ALA A 127 -7.57 -1.33 1.24
N GLY A 128 -6.55 -2.12 0.94
CA GLY A 128 -5.68 -2.82 1.88
C GLY A 128 -4.46 -2.03 2.36
N PHE A 129 -3.88 -2.54 3.43
CA PHE A 129 -2.50 -2.25 3.84
C PHE A 129 -1.85 -3.56 4.19
N HIS A 130 -0.84 -3.98 3.43
CA HIS A 130 -0.17 -5.25 3.62
C HIS A 130 1.25 -5.03 4.15
N VAL A 131 1.66 -5.92 5.05
CA VAL A 131 3.04 -5.99 5.54
C VAL A 131 3.52 -7.41 5.31
N HIS A 132 4.50 -7.55 4.44
CA HIS A 132 5.15 -8.81 4.12
C HIS A 132 6.37 -8.92 5.01
N VAL A 133 6.49 -10.00 5.79
CA VAL A 133 7.65 -10.21 6.67
C VAL A 133 8.41 -11.44 6.19
N GLY A 134 9.71 -11.26 6.03
CA GLY A 134 10.63 -12.30 5.58
C GLY A 134 11.87 -12.39 6.46
N THR A 135 12.77 -13.28 6.06
CA THR A 135 14.07 -13.51 6.67
C THR A 135 15.15 -13.25 5.61
N THR A 136 16.34 -12.83 6.02
CA THR A 136 17.43 -12.47 5.09
C THR A 136 18.17 -13.65 4.46
N GLY A 137 17.61 -14.86 4.47
CA GLY A 137 18.28 -16.06 3.97
C GLY A 137 17.87 -16.43 2.55
N ALA A 138 18.85 -16.76 1.71
CA ALA A 138 18.62 -17.29 0.37
C ALA A 138 18.36 -18.81 0.36
N ASP A 139 18.61 -19.48 1.49
CA ASP A 139 18.47 -20.92 1.63
C ASP A 139 17.13 -21.25 2.31
N GLN A 140 16.48 -22.33 1.88
CA GLN A 140 15.22 -22.82 2.49
C GLN A 140 15.33 -23.09 4.00
N SER A 141 16.56 -23.26 4.52
CA SER A 141 16.83 -23.41 5.96
C SER A 141 16.55 -22.15 6.77
N ASP A 142 16.43 -20.99 6.11
CA ASP A 142 16.10 -19.71 6.74
C ASP A 142 14.60 -19.34 6.61
N GLU A 143 13.78 -20.21 6.01
CA GLU A 143 12.33 -20.01 5.95
C GLU A 143 11.67 -20.17 7.32
N PHE A 144 10.52 -19.50 7.51
CA PHE A 144 9.72 -19.72 8.70
C PHE A 144 9.14 -21.15 8.69
N THR A 145 9.47 -21.92 9.72
CA THR A 145 8.78 -23.18 9.99
C THR A 145 7.30 -22.93 10.28
N LEU A 146 6.44 -23.94 10.02
CA LEU A 146 5.02 -23.88 10.36
C LEU A 146 4.78 -23.53 11.84
N SER A 147 5.65 -24.00 12.74
CA SER A 147 5.57 -23.68 14.17
C SER A 147 5.80 -22.19 14.44
N GLN A 148 6.78 -21.58 13.77
CA GLN A 148 7.04 -20.14 13.85
C GLN A 148 5.89 -19.33 13.25
N LEU A 149 5.37 -19.73 12.08
CA LEU A 149 4.21 -19.07 11.46
C LEU A 149 2.98 -19.09 12.37
N LYS A 150 2.69 -20.23 13.02
CA LYS A 150 1.61 -20.33 14.02
C LYS A 150 1.81 -19.37 15.19
N ARG A 151 3.04 -19.20 15.67
CA ARG A 151 3.34 -18.25 16.75
C ARG A 151 3.15 -16.80 16.30
N ILE A 152 3.58 -16.46 15.08
CA ILE A 152 3.33 -15.14 14.49
C ILE A 152 1.82 -14.88 14.39
N ALA A 153 1.04 -15.84 13.90
CA ALA A 153 -0.41 -15.72 13.83
C ALA A 153 -1.05 -15.50 15.21
N VAL A 154 -0.59 -16.22 16.24
CA VAL A 154 -1.05 -16.00 17.63
C VAL A 154 -0.70 -14.59 18.10
N MET A 155 0.49 -14.07 17.79
CA MET A 155 0.87 -12.70 18.15
C MET A 155 -0.05 -11.68 17.46
N VAL A 156 -0.31 -11.83 16.16
CA VAL A 156 -1.23 -10.95 15.41
C VAL A 156 -2.61 -10.92 16.09
N ILE A 157 -3.18 -12.07 16.42
CA ILE A 157 -4.49 -12.17 17.11
C ILE A 157 -4.43 -11.52 18.49
N ARG A 158 -3.36 -11.76 19.27
CA ARG A 158 -3.24 -11.25 20.64
C ARG A 158 -3.04 -9.74 20.70
N PHE A 159 -2.38 -9.17 19.71
CA PHE A 159 -2.06 -7.74 19.64
C PHE A 159 -2.99 -6.97 18.70
N GLU A 160 -4.01 -7.59 18.13
CA GLU A 160 -4.97 -6.96 17.21
C GLU A 160 -5.57 -5.69 17.80
N ALA A 161 -6.07 -5.74 19.04
CA ALA A 161 -6.61 -4.57 19.73
C ALA A 161 -5.58 -3.43 19.90
N SER A 162 -4.30 -3.77 20.08
CA SER A 162 -3.23 -2.76 20.12
C SER A 162 -2.94 -2.18 18.74
N MET A 163 -2.96 -3.02 17.69
CA MET A 163 -2.83 -2.56 16.31
C MET A 163 -4.00 -1.66 15.89
N ASP A 164 -5.21 -1.98 16.32
CA ASP A 164 -6.41 -1.17 16.08
C ASP A 164 -6.31 0.24 16.67
N SER A 165 -5.57 0.43 17.76
CA SER A 165 -5.34 1.77 18.32
C SER A 165 -4.56 2.71 17.40
N TYR A 166 -3.85 2.17 16.41
CA TYR A 166 -3.15 2.95 15.38
C TYR A 166 -3.99 3.16 14.12
N HIS A 167 -5.19 2.56 14.04
CA HIS A 167 -6.08 2.68 12.90
C HIS A 167 -7.15 3.75 13.11
N PRO A 168 -7.59 4.42 12.04
CA PRO A 168 -8.77 5.27 12.09
C PRO A 168 -10.01 4.47 12.56
N THR A 169 -10.89 5.10 13.35
CA THR A 169 -12.07 4.45 13.96
C THR A 169 -12.92 3.66 12.96
N HIS A 170 -13.09 4.17 11.74
CA HIS A 170 -13.90 3.52 10.70
C HIS A 170 -13.33 2.17 10.19
N ARG A 171 -12.05 1.87 10.44
CA ARG A 171 -11.43 0.56 10.13
C ARG A 171 -11.71 -0.45 11.24
N ILE A 172 -11.73 0.01 12.49
CA ILE A 172 -11.92 -0.81 13.68
C ILE A 172 -13.31 -1.46 13.65
N GLU A 173 -14.33 -0.67 13.32
CA GLU A 173 -15.75 -1.11 13.29
C GLU A 173 -16.04 -2.20 12.24
N GLY A 174 -15.21 -2.32 11.18
CA GLY A 174 -15.39 -3.30 10.10
C GLY A 174 -14.78 -4.69 10.38
N ASN A 175 -13.77 -4.77 11.26
CA ASN A 175 -12.99 -5.99 11.51
C ASN A 175 -13.57 -6.90 12.60
N HIS A 176 -14.46 -6.39 13.47
CA HIS A 176 -14.96 -7.13 14.63
C HIS A 176 -16.05 -8.18 14.32
N LYS A 177 -16.01 -8.84 13.16
CA LYS A 177 -16.93 -9.98 12.88
C LYS A 177 -16.61 -11.23 13.69
N TYR A 178 -15.42 -11.30 14.30
CA TYR A 178 -14.93 -12.46 15.05
C TYR A 178 -14.79 -12.22 16.56
N ASN A 179 -15.22 -11.07 17.08
CA ASN A 179 -15.31 -10.85 18.52
C ASN A 179 -16.53 -11.61 19.09
N VAL A 180 -16.36 -12.91 19.23
CA VAL A 180 -17.18 -13.69 20.18
C VAL A 180 -16.75 -13.24 21.57
N GLN A 181 -17.62 -12.48 22.23
CA GLN A 181 -17.43 -12.17 23.65
C GLN A 181 -17.41 -13.48 24.46
N PRO A 182 -16.52 -13.62 25.46
CA PRO A 182 -16.61 -14.69 26.43
C PRO A 182 -17.86 -14.58 27.32
#